data_AF-A0A9X3Z1H9-F1
#
_entry.id   AF-A0A9X3Z1H9-F1
#
_cell.length_a   1.000
_cell.length_b   1.000
_cell.length_c   1.000
_cell.angle_alpha   90.00
_cell.angle_beta   90.00
_cell.angle_gamma   90.00
#
_symmetry.space_group_name_H-M   'P 1'
#
loop_
_entity.id
_entity.type
_entity.pdbx_description
1 polymer ?
#
loop_
_entity_poly.entity_id
_entity_poly.type
_entity_poly.pdbx_seq_one_letter_code
_entity_poly.pdbx_strand_id
1 'polypeptide(L)'
;MFVEVRQEREHVSIHVMGEELVRHPDGFFLLPGRLVAALEPADLPADIRFVMEDRLPSGRGFYREDRVVFQRDRDPARLVVEVTSQYDPQAWDGFFPLPDTLRARQSVVAGRRDLQVTAHELDAAAGMLYYRFYWPAGGGRDLECVLDSLCDTVCGLEAEGNARLWYGAGWGSGETQ
;
A
#
# COMPACT_ATOMS: atom_id res chain seq x y z
N MET A 1 -18.37 2.01 19.38
CA MET A 1 -17.25 2.85 18.92
C MET A 1 -16.02 1.99 19.00
N PHE A 2 -15.45 1.60 17.86
CA PHE A 2 -14.35 0.63 17.80
C PHE A 2 -12.98 1.29 17.93
N VAL A 3 -12.87 2.58 17.61
CA VAL A 3 -11.63 3.36 17.73
C VAL A 3 -11.85 4.56 18.65
N GLU A 4 -11.00 4.72 19.65
CA GLU A 4 -10.98 5.87 20.57
C GLU A 4 -9.68 6.66 20.41
N VAL A 5 -9.81 7.99 20.27
CA VAL A 5 -8.68 8.92 20.31
C VAL A 5 -8.67 9.59 21.67
N ARG A 6 -7.58 9.44 22.42
CA ARG A 6 -7.38 10.12 23.70
C ARG A 6 -6.25 11.12 23.54
N GLN A 7 -6.55 12.39 23.85
CA GLN A 7 -5.57 13.46 23.82
C GLN A 7 -5.35 13.97 25.24
N GLU A 8 -4.19 13.68 25.80
CA GLU A 8 -3.76 14.13 27.12
C GLU A 8 -2.56 15.06 26.97
N ARG A 9 -2.81 16.38 27.10
CA ARG A 9 -1.79 17.43 26.90
C ARG A 9 -1.17 17.31 25.49
N GLU A 10 0.13 17.02 25.42
CA GLU A 10 0.92 16.87 24.19
C GLU A 10 0.98 15.41 23.69
N HIS A 11 0.28 14.49 24.36
CA HIS A 11 0.25 13.08 24.01
C HIS A 11 -1.09 12.69 23.37
N VAL A 12 -1.01 11.98 22.24
CA VAL A 12 -2.17 11.37 21.58
C VAL A 12 -1.99 9.87 21.61
N SER A 13 -2.93 9.16 22.23
CA SER A 13 -3.02 7.70 22.18
C SER A 13 -4.26 7.27 21.42
N ILE A 14 -4.15 6.13 20.74
CA ILE A 14 -5.21 5.54 19.94
C ILE A 14 -5.51 4.17 20.52
N HIS A 15 -6.76 3.93 20.85
CA HIS A 15 -7.22 2.62 21.27
C HIS A 15 -8.14 2.03 20.21
N VAL A 16 -7.89 0.77 19.83
CA VAL A 16 -8.76 0.00 18.94
C VAL A 16 -9.28 -1.18 19.73
N MET A 17 -10.60 -1.32 19.83
CA MET A 17 -11.24 -2.37 20.63
C MET A 17 -10.77 -2.39 22.11
N GLY A 18 -10.38 -1.24 22.65
CA GLY A 18 -9.84 -1.10 24.01
C GLY A 18 -8.33 -1.37 24.15
N GLU A 19 -7.66 -1.84 23.08
CA GLU A 19 -6.21 -2.05 23.05
C GLU A 19 -5.50 -0.77 22.60
N GLU A 20 -4.52 -0.29 23.36
CA GLU A 20 -3.69 0.85 22.98
C GLU A 20 -2.72 0.49 21.87
N LEU A 21 -2.72 1.25 20.77
CA LEU A 21 -1.82 1.04 19.66
C LEU A 21 -0.44 1.65 19.93
N VAL A 22 0.60 0.96 19.49
CA VAL A 22 1.98 1.45 19.54
C VAL A 22 2.17 2.54 18.49
N ARG A 23 2.72 3.69 18.90
CA ARG A 23 3.13 4.76 17.99
C ARG A 23 4.53 4.50 17.44
N HIS A 24 4.65 4.36 16.12
CA HIS A 24 5.91 4.28 15.40
C HIS A 24 6.64 5.64 15.43
N PRO A 25 7.99 5.67 15.46
CA PRO A 25 8.77 6.92 15.43
C PRO A 25 8.44 7.85 14.26
N ASP A 26 8.09 7.29 13.11
CA ASP A 26 7.69 8.05 11.91
C ASP A 26 6.27 8.65 11.99
N GLY A 27 5.59 8.50 13.13
CA GLY A 27 4.29 9.11 13.39
C GLY A 27 3.08 8.25 13.01
N PHE A 28 3.26 6.99 12.64
CA PHE A 28 2.19 6.02 12.39
C PHE A 28 1.74 5.33 13.68
N PHE A 29 0.53 4.77 13.69
CA PHE A 29 0.09 3.81 14.71
C PHE A 29 0.11 2.40 14.12
N LEU A 30 0.74 1.46 14.82
CA LEU A 30 0.77 0.06 14.41
C LEU A 30 -0.63 -0.53 14.64
N LEU A 31 -1.30 -0.97 13.56
CA LEU A 31 -2.57 -1.67 13.65
C LEU A 31 -2.34 -3.17 13.42
N PRO A 32 -2.57 -4.02 14.45
CA PRO A 32 -2.56 -5.46 14.26
C PRO A 32 -3.64 -5.90 13.27
N GLY A 33 -3.29 -6.77 12.35
CA GLY A 33 -4.16 -7.34 11.32
C GLY A 33 -5.41 -8.00 11.90
N ARG A 34 -5.29 -8.67 13.06
CA ARG A 34 -6.45 -9.25 13.78
C ARG A 34 -7.56 -8.24 14.11
N LEU A 35 -7.23 -6.94 14.20
CA LEU A 35 -8.19 -5.88 14.51
C LEU A 35 -8.77 -5.25 13.23
N VAL A 36 -8.15 -5.44 12.07
CA VAL A 36 -8.56 -4.84 10.79
C VAL A 36 -9.97 -5.28 10.39
N ALA A 37 -10.29 -6.56 10.52
CA ALA A 37 -11.60 -7.13 10.15
C ALA A 37 -12.78 -6.55 10.96
N ALA A 38 -12.50 -5.96 12.14
CA ALA A 38 -13.52 -5.37 13.00
C ALA A 38 -13.81 -3.90 12.68
N LEU A 39 -13.07 -3.30 11.75
CA LEU A 39 -13.14 -1.87 11.45
C LEU A 39 -13.70 -1.64 10.06
N GLU A 40 -14.53 -0.62 9.91
CA GLU A 40 -14.80 0.00 8.61
C GLU A 40 -13.84 1.18 8.38
N PRO A 41 -13.58 1.57 7.12
CA PRO A 41 -12.82 2.79 6.83
C PRO A 41 -13.36 4.05 7.53
N ALA A 42 -14.69 4.12 7.76
CA ALA A 42 -15.35 5.22 8.46
C ALA A 42 -15.07 5.26 9.97
N ASP A 43 -14.68 4.13 10.59
CA ASP A 43 -14.33 4.07 12.01
C ASP A 43 -12.97 4.71 12.30
N LEU A 44 -12.13 4.85 11.28
CA LEU A 44 -10.80 5.42 11.43
C LEU A 44 -10.89 6.94 11.71
N PRO A 45 -10.15 7.47 12.70
CA PRO A 45 -10.04 8.91 12.89
C PRO A 45 -9.37 9.58 11.69
N ALA A 46 -9.85 10.77 11.33
CA ALA A 46 -9.30 11.52 10.21
C ALA A 46 -7.88 12.00 10.50
N ASP A 47 -7.01 11.99 9.48
CA ASP A 47 -5.59 12.38 9.52
C ASP A 47 -4.69 11.59 10.47
N ILE A 48 -5.17 10.47 11.00
CA ILE A 48 -4.33 9.54 11.73
C ILE A 48 -3.90 8.44 10.79
N ARG A 49 -2.58 8.23 10.71
CA ARG A 49 -1.98 7.22 9.86
C ARG A 49 -1.78 5.94 10.64
N PHE A 50 -2.24 4.86 10.07
CA PHE A 50 -2.05 3.51 10.55
C PHE A 50 -1.11 2.78 9.62
N VAL A 51 -0.27 1.91 10.16
CA VAL A 51 0.52 0.97 9.37
C VAL A 51 0.15 -0.44 9.83
N MET A 52 -0.02 -1.34 8.87
CA MET A 52 -0.30 -2.73 9.18
C MET A 52 0.93 -3.37 9.86
N GLU A 53 0.73 -3.96 11.04
CA GLU A 53 1.84 -4.56 11.83
C GLU A 53 2.21 -5.96 11.33
N ASP A 54 1.22 -6.76 10.95
CA ASP A 54 1.36 -8.15 10.55
C ASP A 54 0.52 -8.46 9.29
N ARG A 55 -0.10 -9.65 9.19
CA ARG A 55 -0.88 -10.08 8.02
C ARG A 55 -2.37 -9.87 8.26
N LEU A 56 -3.13 -9.71 7.18
CA LEU A 56 -4.58 -9.70 7.26
C LEU A 56 -5.09 -11.07 7.79
N PRO A 57 -6.21 -11.09 8.53
CA PRO A 57 -6.80 -12.33 9.06
C PRO A 57 -7.08 -13.40 8.00
N SER A 58 -7.40 -12.99 6.77
CA SER A 58 -7.58 -13.84 5.59
C SER A 58 -6.34 -14.68 5.23
N GLY A 59 -5.17 -14.32 5.79
CA GLY A 59 -3.87 -14.88 5.44
C GLY A 59 -3.35 -14.39 4.08
N ARG A 60 -4.18 -13.65 3.34
CA ARG A 60 -3.78 -12.84 2.19
C ARG A 60 -3.15 -11.56 2.73
N GLY A 61 -2.36 -10.91 1.91
CA GLY A 61 -1.67 -9.71 2.35
C GLY A 61 -0.53 -9.37 1.43
N PHE A 62 -0.10 -8.14 1.61
CA PHE A 62 1.07 -7.59 0.98
C PHE A 62 2.31 -8.43 1.33
N TYR A 63 3.33 -8.37 0.47
CA TYR A 63 4.57 -9.08 0.72
C TYR A 63 5.23 -8.58 2.01
N ARG A 64 6.16 -9.36 2.58
CA ARG A 64 6.79 -9.00 3.86
C ARG A 64 7.55 -7.67 3.76
N GLU A 65 8.06 -7.40 2.57
CA GLU A 65 8.79 -6.23 2.16
C GLU A 65 7.90 -5.03 1.79
N ASP A 66 6.58 -5.22 1.75
CA ASP A 66 5.64 -4.15 1.51
C ASP A 66 5.28 -3.44 2.81
N ARG A 67 5.32 -2.11 2.77
CA ARG A 67 4.79 -1.25 3.84
C ARG A 67 3.47 -0.65 3.41
N VAL A 68 2.43 -0.88 4.20
CA VAL A 68 1.06 -0.45 3.91
C VAL A 68 0.62 0.55 4.97
N VAL A 69 0.51 1.81 4.56
CA VAL A 69 0.05 2.91 5.41
C VAL A 69 -1.33 3.32 4.94
N PHE A 70 -2.27 3.54 5.86
CA PHE A 70 -3.59 4.01 5.50
C PHE A 70 -4.13 5.03 6.50
N GLN A 71 -4.98 5.92 6.01
CA GLN A 71 -5.61 6.98 6.80
C GLN A 71 -6.97 7.34 6.22
N ARG A 72 -7.88 7.83 7.06
CA ARG A 72 -9.09 8.50 6.58
C ARG A 72 -8.78 9.96 6.30
N ASP A 73 -9.10 10.41 5.09
CA ASP A 73 -8.98 11.82 4.69
C ASP A 73 -10.09 12.65 5.35
N ARG A 74 -9.82 13.95 5.61
CA ARG A 74 -10.80 14.88 6.20
C ARG A 74 -11.92 15.22 5.22
N ASP A 75 -11.57 15.48 3.96
CA ASP A 75 -12.49 15.94 2.92
C ASP A 75 -11.88 15.69 1.52
N PRO A 76 -12.49 14.85 0.64
CA PRO A 76 -13.71 14.05 0.82
C PRO A 76 -13.49 12.85 1.74
N ALA A 77 -14.56 12.29 2.33
CA ALA A 77 -14.50 11.10 3.18
C ALA A 77 -14.06 9.85 2.38
N ARG A 78 -12.75 9.66 2.27
CA ARG A 78 -12.09 8.54 1.60
C ARG A 78 -11.01 7.96 2.49
N LEU A 79 -10.79 6.67 2.33
CA LEU A 79 -9.57 6.02 2.79
C LEU A 79 -8.47 6.32 1.76
N VAL A 80 -7.33 6.79 2.24
CA VAL A 80 -6.09 6.86 1.48
C VAL A 80 -5.26 5.67 1.91
N VAL A 81 -4.76 4.88 0.96
CA VAL A 81 -3.87 3.75 1.23
C VAL A 81 -2.60 3.92 0.41
N GLU A 82 -1.47 3.90 1.07
CA GLU A 82 -0.14 4.03 0.50
C GLU A 82 0.57 2.68 0.67
N VAL A 83 0.96 2.08 -0.45
CA VAL A 83 1.70 0.82 -0.48
C VAL A 83 3.10 1.14 -1.01
N THR A 84 4.12 0.83 -0.23
CA THR A 84 5.52 0.93 -0.65
C THR A 84 6.08 -0.47 -0.76
N SER A 85 6.35 -0.93 -1.97
CA SER A 85 7.05 -2.18 -2.22
C SER A 85 8.55 -1.92 -2.29
N GLN A 86 9.32 -2.59 -1.44
CA GLN A 86 10.77 -2.44 -1.37
C GLN A 86 11.45 -3.74 -1.80
N TYR A 87 12.37 -3.66 -2.73
CA TYR A 87 13.15 -4.79 -3.22
C TYR A 87 14.62 -4.55 -2.91
N ASP A 88 15.26 -5.52 -2.27
CA ASP A 88 16.70 -5.48 -2.03
C ASP A 88 17.44 -5.85 -3.34
N PRO A 89 18.21 -4.94 -3.95
CA PRO A 89 18.96 -5.25 -5.17
C PRO A 89 19.98 -6.39 -4.99
N GLN A 90 20.47 -6.61 -3.76
CA GLN A 90 21.43 -7.68 -3.47
C GLN A 90 20.77 -9.04 -3.28
N ALA A 91 19.51 -9.07 -2.86
CA ALA A 91 18.73 -10.29 -2.67
C ALA A 91 17.78 -10.58 -3.84
N TRP A 92 17.78 -9.74 -4.89
CA TRP A 92 16.92 -9.91 -6.04
C TRP A 92 17.22 -11.21 -6.80
N ASP A 93 16.22 -12.09 -6.84
CA ASP A 93 16.27 -13.40 -7.48
C ASP A 93 15.35 -13.52 -8.71
N GLY A 94 14.77 -12.39 -9.14
CA GLY A 94 13.87 -12.34 -10.28
C GLY A 94 14.55 -12.64 -11.61
N PHE A 95 13.78 -13.19 -12.56
CA PHE A 95 14.26 -13.60 -13.88
C PHE A 95 14.83 -12.44 -14.74
N PHE A 96 14.30 -11.23 -14.55
CA PHE A 96 14.76 -10.02 -15.23
C PHE A 96 15.51 -9.11 -14.26
N PRO A 97 16.41 -8.23 -14.74
CA PRO A 97 17.05 -7.24 -13.88
C PRO A 97 16.04 -6.41 -13.09
N LEU A 98 16.30 -6.17 -11.81
CA LEU A 98 15.42 -5.38 -10.94
C LEU A 98 15.09 -4.00 -11.55
N PRO A 99 16.05 -3.21 -12.10
CA PRO A 99 15.72 -1.92 -12.69
C PRO A 99 14.74 -2.01 -13.87
N ASP A 100 14.86 -3.03 -14.70
CA ASP A 100 13.96 -3.23 -15.85
C ASP A 100 12.58 -3.68 -15.38
N THR A 101 12.55 -4.54 -14.35
CA THR A 101 11.32 -5.00 -13.70
C THR A 101 10.54 -3.84 -13.11
N LEU A 102 11.21 -2.97 -12.35
CA LEU A 102 10.59 -1.79 -11.76
C LEU A 102 10.07 -0.81 -12.82
N ARG A 103 10.86 -0.55 -13.88
CA ARG A 103 10.41 0.30 -15.00
C ARG A 103 9.19 -0.28 -15.71
N ALA A 104 9.15 -1.59 -15.93
CA ALA A 104 8.01 -2.24 -16.56
C ALA A 104 6.74 -2.12 -15.72
N ARG A 105 6.83 -2.37 -14.40
CA ARG A 105 5.72 -2.18 -13.44
C ARG A 105 5.26 -0.73 -13.38
N GLN A 106 6.20 0.22 -13.30
CA GLN A 106 5.91 1.65 -13.34
C GLN A 106 5.13 2.04 -14.60
N SER A 107 5.48 1.50 -15.76
CA SER A 107 4.79 1.78 -17.03
C SER A 107 3.34 1.29 -17.06
N VAL A 108 3.02 0.22 -16.32
CA VAL A 108 1.64 -0.26 -16.16
C VAL A 108 0.85 0.74 -15.34
N VAL A 109 1.43 1.15 -14.20
CA VAL A 109 0.81 2.12 -13.29
C VAL A 109 0.54 3.45 -14.00
N ALA A 110 1.52 3.98 -14.73
CA ALA A 110 1.37 5.23 -15.49
C ALA A 110 0.28 5.16 -16.58
N GLY A 111 0.00 3.96 -17.11
CA GLY A 111 -1.02 3.74 -18.13
C GLY A 111 -2.45 3.59 -17.59
N ARG A 112 -2.62 3.37 -16.28
CA ARG A 112 -3.91 3.13 -15.63
C ARG A 112 -4.50 4.46 -15.13
N ARG A 113 -5.56 4.93 -15.78
CA ARG A 113 -6.30 6.14 -15.39
C ARG A 113 -7.53 5.85 -14.52
N ASP A 114 -7.93 4.59 -14.48
CA ASP A 114 -9.05 4.02 -13.74
C ASP A 114 -8.70 3.70 -12.29
N LEU A 115 -7.44 3.35 -12.05
CA LEU A 115 -6.90 3.21 -10.72
C LEU A 115 -6.78 4.60 -10.10
N GLN A 116 -7.28 4.76 -8.88
CA GLN A 116 -7.07 5.94 -8.05
C GLN A 116 -5.61 6.00 -7.57
N VAL A 117 -4.64 5.63 -8.42
CA VAL A 117 -3.19 5.63 -8.21
C VAL A 117 -2.63 6.95 -8.72
N THR A 118 -2.48 7.92 -7.82
CA THR A 118 -2.12 9.30 -8.19
C THR A 118 -0.63 9.60 -8.21
N ALA A 119 0.20 8.77 -7.58
CA ALA A 119 1.64 8.99 -7.52
C ALA A 119 2.36 7.64 -7.51
N HIS A 120 3.41 7.56 -8.32
CA HIS A 120 4.36 6.47 -8.31
C HIS A 120 5.75 7.09 -8.41
N GLU A 121 6.61 6.75 -7.48
CA GLU A 121 8.02 7.14 -7.49
C GLU A 121 8.83 5.86 -7.58
N LEU A 122 9.77 5.86 -8.53
CA LEU A 122 10.78 4.84 -8.65
C LEU A 122 12.04 5.39 -8.00
N ASP A 123 12.41 4.85 -6.85
CA ASP A 123 13.79 4.95 -6.40
C ASP A 123 14.51 3.68 -6.85
N ALA A 124 15.08 3.72 -8.04
CA ALA A 124 15.83 2.59 -8.59
C ALA A 124 17.11 2.28 -7.80
N ALA A 125 17.66 3.27 -7.08
CA ALA A 125 18.81 3.07 -6.22
C ALA A 125 18.41 2.38 -4.91
N ALA A 126 17.23 2.69 -4.37
CA ALA A 126 16.67 2.05 -3.19
C ALA A 126 15.79 0.82 -3.49
N GLY A 127 15.55 0.52 -4.77
CA GLY A 127 14.70 -0.58 -5.21
C GLY A 127 13.25 -0.43 -4.76
N MET A 128 12.66 0.77 -4.84
CA MET A 128 11.31 1.02 -4.30
C MET A 128 10.30 1.35 -5.39
N LEU A 129 9.06 0.89 -5.18
CA LEU A 129 7.88 1.27 -5.95
C LEU A 129 6.77 1.71 -4.99
N TYR A 130 6.30 2.94 -5.17
CA TYR A 130 5.22 3.51 -4.36
C TYR A 130 3.89 3.53 -5.11
N TYR A 131 2.81 3.18 -4.42
CA TYR A 131 1.44 3.26 -4.88
C TYR A 131 0.62 4.06 -3.87
N ARG A 132 -0.23 4.97 -4.34
CA ARG A 132 -1.22 5.65 -3.50
C ARG A 132 -2.61 5.45 -4.05
N PHE A 133 -3.44 4.70 -3.36
CA PHE A 133 -4.83 4.43 -3.68
C PHE A 133 -5.76 5.34 -2.89
N TYR A 134 -6.87 5.72 -3.51
CA TYR A 134 -8.01 6.30 -2.82
C TYR A 134 -9.18 5.31 -2.90
N TRP A 135 -9.93 5.20 -1.79
CA TRP A 135 -11.08 4.32 -1.67
C TRP A 135 -12.21 5.06 -0.95
N PRO A 136 -13.48 4.97 -1.40
CA PRO A 136 -14.58 5.61 -0.69
C PRO A 136 -14.67 5.11 0.76
N ALA A 137 -14.76 6.00 1.75
CA ALA A 137 -14.87 5.57 3.15
C ALA A 137 -16.28 5.03 3.51
N GLY A 138 -17.26 5.23 2.62
CA GLY A 138 -18.62 4.72 2.76
C GLY A 138 -18.85 3.43 1.96
N GLY A 139 -19.79 2.60 2.42
CA GLY A 139 -20.23 1.40 1.70
C GLY A 139 -20.34 0.12 2.53
N GLY A 140 -20.12 0.17 3.85
CA GLY A 140 -20.32 -0.97 4.76
C GLY A 140 -19.41 -2.17 4.48
N ARG A 141 -18.24 -1.92 3.86
CA ARG A 141 -17.19 -2.93 3.76
C ARG A 141 -16.22 -2.75 4.92
N ASP A 142 -15.88 -3.84 5.57
CA ASP A 142 -14.77 -3.86 6.52
C ASP A 142 -13.44 -3.52 5.81
N LEU A 143 -12.49 -3.05 6.61
CA LEU A 143 -11.18 -2.62 6.19
C LEU A 143 -10.34 -3.77 5.62
N GLU A 144 -10.59 -5.01 6.08
CA GLU A 144 -9.91 -6.19 5.58
C GLU A 144 -10.26 -6.42 4.10
N CYS A 145 -11.54 -6.41 3.74
CA CYS A 145 -12.00 -6.55 2.37
C CYS A 145 -11.40 -5.47 1.45
N VAL A 146 -11.24 -4.24 1.95
CA VAL A 146 -10.63 -3.15 1.20
C VAL A 146 -9.14 -3.41 0.98
N LEU A 147 -8.40 -3.77 2.04
CA LEU A 147 -6.97 -4.05 1.95
C LEU A 147 -6.67 -5.30 1.11
N ASP A 148 -7.49 -6.35 1.20
CA ASP A 148 -7.42 -7.54 0.34
C ASP A 148 -7.60 -7.18 -1.14
N SER A 149 -8.58 -6.33 -1.45
CA SER A 149 -8.82 -5.86 -2.83
C SER A 149 -7.63 -5.06 -3.37
N LEU A 150 -6.99 -4.25 -2.52
CA LEU A 150 -5.80 -3.49 -2.87
C LEU A 150 -4.57 -4.39 -3.05
N CYS A 151 -4.44 -5.42 -2.24
CA CYS A 151 -3.41 -6.44 -2.40
C CYS A 151 -3.54 -7.13 -3.78
N ASP A 152 -4.75 -7.61 -4.13
CA ASP A 152 -5.01 -8.22 -5.45
C ASP A 152 -4.70 -7.24 -6.59
N THR A 153 -4.99 -5.95 -6.39
CA THR A 153 -4.68 -4.89 -7.37
C THR A 153 -3.18 -4.72 -7.55
N VAL A 154 -2.40 -4.63 -6.46
CA VAL A 154 -0.93 -4.51 -6.53
C VAL A 154 -0.34 -5.75 -7.19
N CYS A 155 -0.71 -6.95 -6.77
CA CYS A 155 -0.26 -8.19 -7.40
C CYS A 155 -0.57 -8.23 -8.90
N GLY A 156 -1.77 -7.79 -9.30
CA GLY A 156 -2.16 -7.70 -10.71
C GLY A 156 -1.31 -6.72 -11.52
N LEU A 157 -1.03 -5.54 -10.96
CA LEU A 157 -0.14 -4.53 -11.57
C LEU A 157 1.27 -5.06 -11.78
N GLU A 158 1.80 -5.75 -10.76
CA GLU A 158 3.13 -6.34 -10.83
C GLU A 158 3.21 -7.47 -11.86
N ALA A 159 2.22 -8.35 -11.89
CA ALA A 159 2.13 -9.43 -12.85
C ALA A 159 2.02 -8.91 -14.29
N GLU A 160 1.23 -7.86 -14.52
CA GLU A 160 1.13 -7.20 -15.83
C GLU A 160 2.48 -6.58 -16.24
N GLY A 161 3.19 -5.94 -15.29
CA GLY A 161 4.52 -5.37 -15.53
C GLY A 161 5.52 -6.45 -15.93
N ASN A 162 5.53 -7.57 -15.20
CA ASN A 162 6.38 -8.71 -15.52
C ASN A 162 6.03 -9.31 -16.89
N ALA A 163 4.74 -9.41 -17.24
CA ALA A 163 4.31 -9.89 -18.56
C ALA A 163 4.84 -9.02 -19.71
N ARG A 164 4.94 -7.69 -19.51
CA ARG A 164 5.54 -6.79 -20.50
C ARG A 164 7.03 -7.06 -20.73
N LEU A 165 7.76 -7.61 -19.76
CA LEU A 165 9.16 -8.00 -19.96
C LEU A 165 9.28 -9.24 -20.84
N TRP A 166 8.36 -10.20 -20.69
CA TRP A 166 8.31 -11.42 -21.50
C TRP A 166 7.90 -11.15 -22.95
N TYR A 167 6.87 -10.32 -23.15
CA TYR A 167 6.23 -10.14 -24.46
C TYR A 167 6.54 -8.80 -25.13
N GLY A 168 7.14 -7.86 -24.40
CA GLY A 168 7.47 -6.51 -24.85
C GLY A 168 8.93 -6.31 -25.24
N ALA A 169 9.62 -7.36 -25.74
CA ALA A 169 10.95 -7.29 -26.35
C ALA A 169 10.95 -6.48 -27.69
N GLY A 170 10.32 -5.31 -27.68
CA GLY A 170 10.35 -4.28 -28.69
C GLY A 170 10.81 -2.95 -28.09
N TRP A 171 11.72 -2.96 -27.12
CA TRP A 171 12.51 -1.78 -26.77
C TRP A 171 13.79 -1.82 -27.61
N GLY A 172 13.68 -1.35 -28.85
CA GLY A 172 14.80 -0.93 -29.71
C GLY A 172 15.97 -1.90 -29.81
N SER A 173 15.92 -2.80 -30.80
CA SER A 173 17.10 -3.01 -31.65
C SER A 173 17.43 -1.66 -32.31
N GLY A 174 18.16 -0.81 -31.60
CA GLY A 174 18.91 0.28 -32.19
C GLY A 174 20.11 -0.32 -32.92
N GLU A 175 19.87 -0.98 -34.05
CA GLU A 175 20.94 -1.20 -35.02
C GLU A 175 21.14 0.09 -35.83
N THR A 176 22.42 0.47 -35.94
CA THR A 176 23.04 1.31 -36.99
C THR A 176 22.66 2.79 -37.09
N GLN A 177 23.59 3.66 -36.67
CA GLN A 177 24.64 4.20 -37.57
C GLN A 177 25.95 4.39 -36.81
#